data_AF-A0A842WUV3-F1
#
_entry.id   AF-A0A842WUV3-F1
#
_cell.length_a   1.000
_cell.length_b   1.000
_cell.length_c   1.000
_cell.angle_alpha   90.00
_cell.angle_beta   90.00
_cell.angle_gamma   90.00
#
_symmetry.space_group_name_H-M   'P 1'
#
loop_
_entity.id
_entity.type
_entity.pdbx_description
1 polymer ?
#
loop_
_entity_poly.entity_id
_entity_poly.type
_entity_poly.pdbx_seq_one_letter_code
_entity_poly.pdbx_strand_id
1 'polypeptide(L)'
;MAIFRADHYLIAEFKDIKDTKASGQKVLDALSEMSELKDLAIVSKRLEGKQWSEILGRIDVPAGSKAFWAMIKKEVTEREPYNLFIRFDRNAEAETIEAAREKVKSWVESEIVPKIESNLPVKTIKVLQPNEVFMPKLD
;
A
#
# COMPACT_ATOMS: atom_id res chain seq x y z
N MET A 1 -27.52 2.41 0.63
CA MET A 1 -26.20 3.02 0.85
C MET A 1 -25.58 3.33 -0.49
N ALA A 2 -24.82 4.42 -0.59
CA ALA A 2 -24.12 4.77 -1.82
C ALA A 2 -22.75 4.07 -1.87
N ILE A 3 -22.24 3.82 -3.08
CA ILE A 3 -20.89 3.30 -3.29
C ILE A 3 -19.98 4.48 -3.62
N PHE A 4 -18.93 4.66 -2.83
CA PHE A 4 -17.93 5.69 -3.05
C PHE A 4 -16.59 5.07 -3.40
N ARG A 5 -15.83 5.74 -4.27
CA ARG A 5 -14.41 5.47 -4.46
C ARG A 5 -13.65 6.04 -3.26
N ALA A 6 -12.93 5.18 -2.54
CA ALA A 6 -12.30 5.50 -1.27
C ALA A 6 -10.83 5.06 -1.25
N ASP A 7 -10.08 5.48 -2.27
CA ASP A 7 -8.65 5.16 -2.42
C ASP A 7 -7.84 5.58 -1.20
N HIS A 8 -6.95 4.69 -0.74
CA HIS A 8 -5.99 4.96 0.32
C HIS A 8 -4.61 4.46 -0.08
N TYR A 9 -3.60 5.08 0.51
CA TYR A 9 -2.21 4.69 0.40
C TYR A 9 -1.67 4.25 1.75
N LEU A 10 -0.72 3.33 1.72
CA LEU A 10 0.09 2.97 2.88
C LEU A 10 1.55 3.22 2.52
N ILE A 11 2.24 3.97 3.36
CA ILE A 11 3.69 4.15 3.25
C ILE A 11 4.37 3.58 4.49
N ALA A 12 5.51 2.91 4.30
CA ALA A 12 6.33 2.45 5.42
C ALA A 12 7.82 2.62 5.15
N GLU A 13 8.54 3.07 6.16
CA GLU A 13 10.00 3.05 6.23
C GLU A 13 10.43 1.83 7.05
N PHE A 14 11.32 1.00 6.51
CA PHE A 14 11.84 -0.17 7.21
C PHE A 14 13.13 0.16 7.95
N LYS A 15 13.41 -0.51 9.07
CA LYS A 15 14.65 -0.30 9.84
C LYS A 15 15.89 -0.69 9.04
N ASP A 16 15.80 -1.80 8.32
CA ASP A 16 16.90 -2.35 7.51
C ASP A 16 16.35 -2.92 6.19
N ILE A 17 16.73 -2.32 5.06
CA ILE A 17 16.48 -2.89 3.74
C ILE A 17 17.79 -3.11 2.98
N LYS A 18 18.18 -4.38 2.84
CA LYS A 18 19.37 -4.78 2.10
C LYS A 18 19.04 -5.21 0.68
N ASP A 19 17.99 -6.00 0.53
CA ASP A 19 17.52 -6.58 -0.73
C ASP A 19 16.01 -6.34 -0.91
N THR A 20 15.65 -5.59 -1.96
CA THR A 20 14.26 -5.27 -2.30
C THR A 20 13.47 -6.48 -2.77
N LYS A 21 14.13 -7.53 -3.27
CA LYS A 21 13.46 -8.78 -3.66
C LYS A 21 13.05 -9.57 -2.42
N ALA A 22 13.96 -9.78 -1.48
CA ALA A 22 13.68 -10.47 -0.23
C ALA A 22 12.62 -9.73 0.62
N SER A 23 12.75 -8.40 0.76
CA SER A 23 11.72 -7.61 1.46
C SER A 23 10.39 -7.62 0.71
N GLY A 24 10.41 -7.54 -0.62
CA GLY A 24 9.21 -7.62 -1.44
C GLY A 24 8.49 -8.96 -1.28
N GLN A 25 9.22 -10.08 -1.19
CA GLN A 25 8.62 -11.39 -0.94
C GLN A 25 7.92 -11.44 0.42
N LYS A 26 8.55 -10.91 1.48
CA LYS A 26 7.91 -10.83 2.80
C LYS A 26 6.64 -9.98 2.81
N VAL A 27 6.63 -8.87 2.05
CA VAL A 27 5.43 -8.06 1.86
C VAL A 27 4.37 -8.87 1.11
N LEU A 28 4.73 -9.57 0.03
CA LEU A 28 3.81 -10.43 -0.71
C LEU A 28 3.20 -11.52 0.17
N ASP A 29 4.03 -12.22 0.95
CA ASP A 29 3.59 -13.28 1.85
C ASP A 29 2.59 -12.72 2.89
N ALA A 30 2.91 -11.60 3.53
CA ALA A 30 2.03 -10.92 4.47
C ALA A 30 0.68 -10.51 3.85
N LEU A 31 0.70 -10.02 2.61
CA LEU A 31 -0.51 -9.62 1.88
C LEU A 31 -1.30 -10.83 1.36
N SER A 32 -0.66 -11.95 1.07
CA SER A 32 -1.32 -13.17 0.58
C SER A 32 -2.21 -13.84 1.63
N GLU A 33 -2.00 -13.52 2.92
CA GLU A 33 -2.87 -13.94 4.02
C GLU A 33 -4.24 -13.23 3.98
N MET A 34 -4.38 -12.15 3.22
CA MET A 34 -5.61 -11.38 3.10
C MET A 34 -6.58 -12.01 2.12
N SER A 35 -7.77 -12.35 2.59
CA SER A 35 -8.78 -12.98 1.75
C SER A 35 -9.27 -12.08 0.60
N GLU A 36 -9.29 -10.76 0.83
CA GLU A 36 -9.74 -9.75 -0.12
C GLU A 36 -8.69 -9.39 -1.17
N LEU A 37 -7.43 -9.75 -0.97
CA LEU A 37 -6.37 -9.52 -1.95
C LEU A 37 -6.20 -10.79 -2.81
N LYS A 38 -6.48 -10.67 -4.11
CA LYS A 38 -6.42 -11.78 -5.05
C LYS A 38 -5.41 -11.50 -6.15
N ASP A 39 -5.02 -12.57 -6.83
CA ASP A 39 -4.16 -12.53 -8.02
C ASP A 39 -2.84 -11.77 -7.77
N LEU A 40 -2.29 -11.88 -6.56
CA LEU A 40 -1.08 -11.17 -6.18
C LEU A 40 0.14 -11.75 -6.90
N ALA A 41 0.91 -10.89 -7.55
CA ALA A 41 2.13 -11.25 -8.25
C ALA A 41 3.22 -10.22 -7.99
N ILE A 42 4.45 -10.68 -7.74
CA ILE A 42 5.62 -9.82 -7.59
C ILE A 42 6.45 -9.79 -8.88
N VAL A 43 6.87 -8.60 -9.28
CA VAL A 43 7.78 -8.39 -10.41
C VAL A 43 8.94 -7.51 -10.00
N SER A 44 10.14 -7.81 -10.49
CA SER A 44 11.31 -6.95 -10.30
C SER A 44 11.45 -5.98 -11.46
N LYS A 45 11.74 -4.72 -11.16
CA LYS A 45 11.97 -3.65 -12.13
C LYS A 45 13.37 -3.08 -11.94
N ARG A 46 13.98 -2.65 -13.04
CA ARG A 46 15.28 -1.99 -13.06
C ARG A 46 15.27 -0.88 -14.11
N LEU A 47 15.74 0.31 -13.73
CA LEU A 47 15.88 1.46 -14.61
C LEU A 47 17.04 2.33 -14.11
N GLU A 48 17.95 2.72 -15.00
CA GLU A 48 19.06 3.65 -14.70
C GLU A 48 19.84 3.31 -13.41
N GLY A 49 20.17 2.02 -13.23
CA GLY A 49 20.90 1.53 -12.05
C GLY A 49 20.04 1.39 -10.79
N LYS A 50 18.81 1.88 -10.77
CA LYS A 50 17.84 1.68 -9.69
C LYS A 50 17.10 0.37 -9.87
N GLN A 51 16.80 -0.30 -8.76
CA GLN A 51 16.06 -1.55 -8.73
C GLN A 51 14.99 -1.51 -7.64
N TRP A 52 13.79 -1.96 -7.99
CA TRP A 52 12.66 -2.07 -7.07
C TRP A 52 11.84 -3.32 -7.38
N SER A 53 11.00 -3.71 -6.42
CA SER A 53 10.01 -4.76 -6.60
C SER A 53 8.62 -4.13 -6.64
N GLU A 54 7.74 -4.63 -7.48
CA GLU A 54 6.34 -4.24 -7.51
C GLU A 54 5.47 -5.46 -7.21
N ILE A 55 4.42 -5.27 -6.42
CA ILE A 55 3.38 -6.29 -6.22
C ILE A 55 2.11 -5.76 -6.87
N LEU A 56 1.57 -6.52 -7.80
CA LEU A 56 0.31 -6.24 -8.50
C LEU A 56 -0.74 -7.22 -8.00
N GLY A 57 -2.00 -6.80 -7.96
CA GLY A 57 -3.11 -7.69 -7.68
C GLY A 57 -4.44 -6.97 -7.79
N ARG A 58 -5.48 -7.61 -7.26
CA ARG A 58 -6.82 -7.03 -7.17
C ARG A 58 -7.35 -7.06 -5.75
N ILE A 59 -8.22 -6.11 -5.46
CA ILE A 59 -8.98 -6.03 -4.22
C ILE A 59 -10.40 -6.49 -4.53
N ASP A 60 -10.77 -7.66 -4.02
CA ASP A 60 -12.06 -8.30 -4.24
C ASP A 60 -13.01 -7.97 -3.10
N VAL A 61 -14.00 -7.11 -3.36
CA VAL A 61 -14.94 -6.59 -2.37
C VAL A 61 -16.34 -6.50 -2.96
N PRO A 62 -17.40 -6.62 -2.13
CA PRO A 62 -18.78 -6.56 -2.61
C PRO A 62 -19.12 -5.28 -3.42
N ALA A 63 -18.48 -4.16 -3.08
CA ALA A 63 -18.64 -2.88 -3.77
C ALA A 63 -17.94 -2.80 -5.16
N GLY A 64 -17.44 -3.93 -5.66
CA GLY A 64 -16.78 -4.10 -6.95
C GLY A 64 -15.26 -4.30 -6.83
N SER A 65 -14.72 -5.21 -7.66
CA SER A 65 -13.28 -5.48 -7.72
C SER A 65 -12.51 -4.26 -8.22
N LYS A 66 -11.38 -3.99 -7.57
CA LYS A 66 -10.50 -2.86 -7.91
C LYS A 66 -9.02 -3.27 -7.87
N ALA A 67 -8.11 -2.32 -8.11
CA ALA A 67 -6.69 -2.59 -8.28
C ALA A 67 -5.91 -2.45 -6.98
N PHE A 68 -4.93 -3.33 -6.80
CA PHE A 68 -3.91 -3.25 -5.77
C PHE A 68 -2.55 -3.07 -6.43
N TRP A 69 -1.74 -2.14 -5.91
CA TRP A 69 -0.35 -1.99 -6.35
C TRP A 69 0.55 -1.65 -5.16
N ALA A 70 1.68 -2.33 -5.03
CA ALA A 70 2.73 -1.98 -4.10
C ALA A 70 4.06 -1.79 -4.81
N MET A 71 4.90 -0.92 -4.29
CA MET A 71 6.27 -0.68 -4.70
C MET A 71 7.20 -0.80 -3.48
N ILE A 72 8.27 -1.56 -3.63
CA ILE A 72 9.30 -1.77 -2.62
C ILE A 72 10.65 -1.32 -3.19
N LYS A 73 11.19 -0.25 -2.63
CA LYS A 73 12.46 0.36 -3.04
C LYS A 73 13.43 0.49 -1.85
N LYS A 74 14.72 0.49 -2.16
CA LYS A 74 15.78 0.65 -1.15
C LYS A 74 15.99 2.10 -0.74
N GLU A 75 16.00 3.00 -1.72
CA GLU A 75 16.32 4.41 -1.53
C GLU A 75 15.16 5.17 -0.89
N VAL A 76 15.48 5.92 0.16
CA VAL A 76 14.57 6.84 0.85
C VAL A 76 15.06 8.26 0.59
N THR A 77 14.15 9.17 0.23
CA THR A 77 14.48 10.58 -0.04
C THR A 77 13.53 11.48 0.75
N GLU A 78 13.80 12.78 0.83
CA GLU A 78 12.86 13.72 1.48
C GLU A 78 11.47 13.70 0.81
N ARG A 79 11.43 13.55 -0.52
CA ARG A 79 10.18 13.46 -1.28
C ARG A 79 9.46 12.12 -1.09
N GLU A 80 10.23 11.04 -0.92
CA GLU A 80 9.72 9.69 -0.75
C GLU A 80 10.35 9.05 0.50
N PRO A 81 9.91 9.48 1.70
CA PRO A 81 10.49 9.05 2.98
C PRO A 81 10.01 7.65 3.39
N TYR A 82 9.98 6.71 2.44
CA TYR A 82 9.47 5.35 2.61
C TYR A 82 10.20 4.35 1.71
N ASN A 83 10.21 3.09 2.14
CA ASN A 83 10.67 1.95 1.35
C ASN A 83 9.51 1.24 0.66
N LEU A 84 8.39 1.14 1.36
CA LEU A 84 7.16 0.53 0.88
C LEU A 84 6.14 1.64 0.59
N PHE A 85 5.54 1.57 -0.58
CA PHE A 85 4.33 2.28 -0.93
C PHE A 85 3.29 1.27 -1.40
N ILE A 86 2.07 1.36 -0.91
CA ILE A 86 0.93 0.57 -1.38
C ILE A 86 -0.18 1.53 -1.75
N ARG A 87 -0.81 1.30 -2.91
CA ARG A 87 -2.05 1.91 -3.34
C ARG A 87 -3.18 0.88 -3.31
N PHE A 88 -4.22 1.23 -2.54
CA PHE A 88 -5.49 0.54 -2.53
C PHE A 88 -6.50 1.38 -3.32
N ASP A 89 -6.71 1.05 -4.60
CA ASP A 89 -7.88 1.54 -5.32
C ASP A 89 -9.04 0.65 -4.87
N ARG A 90 -9.98 1.17 -4.08
CA ARG A 90 -11.08 0.37 -3.49
C ARG A 90 -12.34 1.21 -3.39
N ASN A 91 -13.48 0.56 -3.64
CA ASN A 91 -14.79 1.11 -3.33
C ASN A 91 -15.23 0.71 -1.92
N ALA A 92 -16.02 1.58 -1.28
CA ALA A 92 -16.69 1.26 -0.04
C ALA A 92 -18.13 1.77 -0.03
N GLU A 93 -19.03 0.96 0.51
CA GLU A 93 -20.40 1.34 0.79
C GLU A 93 -20.48 2.10 2.11
N ALA A 94 -21.08 3.28 2.07
CA ALA A 94 -21.35 4.14 3.22
C ALA A 94 -22.50 5.13 2.92
N GLU A 95 -22.84 5.95 3.92
CA GLU A 95 -23.80 7.07 3.75
C GLU A 95 -23.14 8.30 3.12
N THR A 96 -21.86 8.55 3.41
CA THR A 96 -21.08 9.67 2.86
C THR A 96 -19.70 9.21 2.39
N ILE A 97 -19.02 10.05 1.59
CA ILE A 97 -17.66 9.77 1.12
C ILE A 97 -16.65 9.74 2.27
N GLU A 98 -16.83 10.57 3.29
CA GLU A 98 -15.98 10.62 4.48
C GLU A 98 -16.09 9.30 5.26
N ALA A 99 -17.31 8.80 5.45
CA ALA A 99 -17.55 7.52 6.11
C ALA A 99 -16.97 6.34 5.30
N ALA A 100 -17.07 6.39 3.97
CA ALA A 100 -16.45 5.39 3.09
C ALA A 100 -14.92 5.39 3.22
N ARG A 101 -14.31 6.58 3.28
CA ARG A 101 -12.86 6.73 3.45
C ARG A 101 -12.38 6.24 4.80
N GLU A 102 -13.06 6.64 5.88
CA GLU A 102 -12.72 6.18 7.23
C GLU A 102 -12.82 4.66 7.37
N LYS A 103 -13.83 4.05 6.73
CA LYS A 103 -13.98 2.59 6.67
C LYS A 103 -12.80 1.91 5.96
N VAL A 104 -12.35 2.45 4.82
CA VAL A 104 -11.18 1.88 4.13
C VAL A 104 -9.91 2.09 4.93
N LYS A 105 -9.70 3.29 5.50
CA LYS A 105 -8.56 3.57 6.37
C LYS A 105 -8.49 2.60 7.54
N SER A 106 -9.60 2.45 8.27
CA SER A 106 -9.71 1.53 9.41
C SER A 106 -9.39 0.09 9.01
N TRP A 107 -9.86 -0.36 7.84
CA TRP A 107 -9.52 -1.69 7.30
C TRP A 107 -8.03 -1.83 7.01
N VAL A 108 -7.38 -0.83 6.39
CA VAL A 108 -5.92 -0.88 6.16
C VAL A 108 -5.16 -0.93 7.49
N GLU A 109 -5.56 -0.11 8.46
CA GLU A 109 -4.90 -0.02 9.77
C GLU A 109 -5.10 -1.28 10.64
N SER A 110 -6.27 -1.92 10.58
CA SER A 110 -6.58 -3.10 11.38
C SER A 110 -6.11 -4.41 10.75
N GLU A 111 -6.18 -4.53 9.42
CA GLU A 111 -5.93 -5.79 8.73
C GLU A 111 -4.56 -5.83 8.05
N ILE A 112 -4.13 -4.74 7.41
CA ILE A 112 -2.90 -4.75 6.60
C ILE A 112 -1.67 -4.37 7.43
N VAL A 113 -1.76 -3.27 8.20
CA VAL A 113 -0.63 -2.77 8.99
C VAL A 113 -0.03 -3.85 9.90
N PRO A 114 -0.81 -4.62 10.69
CA PRO A 114 -0.25 -5.64 11.58
C PRO A 114 0.45 -6.78 10.84
N LYS A 115 -0.01 -7.12 9.63
CA LYS A 115 0.61 -8.15 8.77
C LYS A 115 1.98 -7.71 8.27
N ILE A 116 2.11 -6.44 7.90
CA ILE A 116 3.40 -5.87 7.50
C ILE A 116 4.36 -5.80 8.69
N GLU A 117 3.90 -5.28 9.84
CA GLU A 117 4.73 -5.11 11.04
C GLU A 117 5.20 -6.43 11.65
N SER A 118 4.41 -7.51 11.55
CA SER A 118 4.79 -8.84 12.03
C SER A 118 5.85 -9.52 11.16
N ASN A 119 5.94 -9.18 9.87
CA ASN A 119 6.87 -9.80 8.93
C ASN A 119 8.15 -9.00 8.68
N LEU A 120 8.10 -7.68 8.90
CA LEU A 120 9.18 -6.76 8.60
C LEU A 120 9.40 -5.76 9.75
N PRO A 121 10.66 -5.46 10.11
CA PRO A 121 10.96 -4.44 11.09
C PRO A 121 10.68 -3.05 10.52
N VAL A 122 9.57 -2.46 10.94
CA VAL A 122 9.12 -1.12 10.52
C VAL A 122 9.67 -0.04 11.46
N LYS A 123 10.10 1.08 10.88
CA LYS A 123 10.48 2.30 11.61
C LYS A 123 9.31 3.28 11.68
N THR A 124 8.65 3.52 10.55
CA THR A 124 7.42 4.31 10.48
C THR A 124 6.44 3.66 9.49
N ILE A 125 5.14 3.75 9.77
CA ILE A 125 4.06 3.34 8.87
C ILE A 125 2.92 4.34 8.99
N LYS A 126 2.32 4.70 7.85
CA LYS A 126 1.22 5.66 7.78
C LYS A 126 0.21 5.22 6.73
N VAL A 127 -1.07 5.34 7.06
CA VAL A 127 -2.17 5.24 6.11
C VAL A 127 -2.62 6.66 5.76
N LEU A 128 -2.64 6.96 4.47
CA LEU A 128 -2.83 8.31 3.92
C LEU A 128 -3.89 8.29 2.83
N GLN A 129 -4.61 9.39 2.68
CA GLN A 129 -5.39 9.68 1.49
C GLN A 129 -4.48 10.23 0.37
N PRO A 130 -4.92 10.20 -0.90
CA PRO A 130 -4.13 10.70 -2.01
C PRO A 130 -3.67 12.16 -1.90
N ASN A 131 -4.46 13.01 -1.24
CA ASN A 131 -4.15 14.42 -1.01
C ASN A 131 -3.17 14.67 0.14
N GLU A 132 -2.82 13.64 0.91
CA GLU A 132 -1.89 13.73 2.05
C GLU A 132 -0.46 13.29 1.69
N VAL A 133 -0.26 12.77 0.47
CA VAL A 133 1.09 12.54 -0.09
C VAL A 133 1.70 13.87 -0.51
N PHE A 134 3.03 13.98 -0.42
CA PHE A 134 3.80 15.16 -0.83
C PHE A 134 3.20 15.84 -2.07
N MET A 135 2.56 16.99 -1.86
CA MET A 135 2.14 17.91 -2.89
C MET A 135 3.22 19.00 -2.99
N PRO A 136 3.99 19.07 -4.10
CA PRO A 136 4.88 20.19 -4.30
C PRO A 136 4.04 21.48 -4.27
N LYS A 137 4.47 22.45 -3.48
CA LYS A 137 3.92 23.80 -3.59
C LYS A 137 4.33 24.33 -4.96
N LEU A 138 3.35 24.79 -5.74
CA LEU A 138 3.64 25.58 -6.92
C LEU A 138 3.98 26.98 -6.40
N ASP A 139 5.27 27.33 -6.48
CA ASP A 139 5.72 28.71 -6.34
C ASP A 139 5.49 29.48 -7.66
#